data_AF-A0A2D9Z5U6-F1
#
_entry.id   AF-A0A2D9Z5U6-F1
#
_cell.length_a   1.000
_cell.length_b   1.000
_cell.length_c   1.000
_cell.angle_alpha   90.00
_cell.angle_beta   90.00
_cell.angle_gamma   90.00
#
_symmetry.space_group_name_H-M   'P 1'
#
loop_
_entity.id
_entity.type
_entity.pdbx_description
1 polymer ?
#
loop_
_entity_poly.entity_id
_entity_poly.type
_entity_poly.pdbx_seq_one_letter_code
_entity_poly.pdbx_strand_id
1 'polypeptide(L)'
;MSTWTLFADGPGYTSLFSDFDTTFWSAVLRISEALVAAAPFLVAGAVVAGLMRGMVGPDRLRRMLGVGHWSGPFRAWVLGILLPICSLGALPVARELQRAKVPSGTILSFVLVAPVLNPVSIIYGLSHIAVGTLGYFAIGTFVVSIGIGALWNRLISRKYDTESTEKEKVPRYGVARLAIAGDAASRSLVGPAFIDYGLALLAVGFLGAFLPHGVLQTGLTRDNPLAPIVMGVVAIPCYVTPTDVMMHFGHIVQDGYSLGAAFALIILGAGANVGVANWLRRAYGGRAVALFVALLIGSTLVIGLTADRTIADGQATVADHTHAFDPFTRLHQIGPNQANISWVANRVEKEMRIDEKYGLGLLAIVMLTGTALTLLGERIDMSRFLVDKPEQALDGTNKKWDLVLSSNQLICAGVFGVLVFAVLGLYMFYPTPDEVLDEITGIRVELYSAINEADLEETRRRSAQWKLRVEKLPTSLLIRSGDVSDSQRESVQEVLYGLKVIERTLVEGKHQEAKMLINFVESVHRKCREEFRSSR
;
A
#
# COMPACT_ATOMS: atom_id res chain seq x y z
N MET A 1 38.30 -6.13 18.55
CA MET A 1 36.90 -6.56 18.72
C MET A 1 36.07 -5.80 17.70
N SER A 2 36.23 -6.14 16.42
CA SER A 2 35.30 -6.97 15.61
C SER A 2 34.07 -6.19 15.10
N THR A 3 34.32 -5.39 14.06
CA THR A 3 33.56 -5.31 12.81
C THR A 3 32.14 -5.90 12.80
N TRP A 4 31.18 -5.14 13.32
CA TRP A 4 29.77 -5.15 12.92
C TRP A 4 29.42 -3.84 12.19
N THR A 5 30.28 -3.43 11.25
CA THR A 5 30.18 -2.18 10.46
C THR A 5 29.02 -2.15 9.45
N LEU A 6 27.99 -2.99 9.64
CA LEU A 6 26.77 -2.98 8.83
C LEU A 6 25.69 -2.06 9.44
N PHE A 7 25.81 -1.75 10.74
CA PHE A 7 24.96 -0.81 11.46
C PHE A 7 25.86 -0.02 12.43
N ALA A 8 26.36 1.15 12.01
CA ALA A 8 27.20 1.99 12.86
C ALA A 8 26.72 3.45 12.87
N ASP A 9 26.65 3.99 14.09
CA ASP A 9 26.69 5.38 14.57
C ASP A 9 26.40 6.49 13.55
N GLY A 10 25.11 6.76 13.34
CA GLY A 10 24.62 8.01 12.74
C GLY A 10 24.13 9.00 13.81
N PRO A 11 24.05 10.31 13.51
CA PRO A 11 23.43 11.28 14.42
C PRO A 11 21.99 10.86 14.73
N GLY A 12 21.68 10.62 16.01
CA GLY A 12 20.37 10.14 16.47
C GLY A 12 20.26 8.62 16.69
N TYR A 13 21.33 7.85 16.45
CA TYR A 13 21.39 6.43 16.84
C TYR A 13 21.24 6.32 18.36
N THR A 14 20.16 5.67 18.78
CA THR A 14 19.99 5.19 20.15
C THR A 14 20.27 3.70 20.14
N SER A 15 20.93 3.17 21.16
CA SER A 15 21.32 1.75 21.17
C SER A 15 20.12 0.82 20.91
N LEU A 16 20.38 -0.42 20.45
CA LEU A 16 19.34 -1.43 20.18
C LEU A 16 18.33 -1.55 21.34
N PHE A 17 18.82 -1.40 22.58
CA PHE A 17 18.00 -1.35 23.78
C PHE A 17 17.88 0.10 24.26
N SER A 18 16.68 0.69 24.14
CA SER A 18 16.33 1.94 24.83
C SER A 18 15.52 1.66 26.08
N ASP A 19 15.08 2.72 26.75
CA ASP A 19 14.11 2.68 27.84
C ASP A 19 12.86 1.88 27.42
N PHE A 20 12.28 1.17 28.39
CA PHE A 20 11.09 0.34 28.17
C PHE A 20 9.94 1.15 27.58
N ASP A 21 9.70 2.36 28.10
CA ASP A 21 8.65 3.26 27.61
C ASP A 21 8.81 3.57 26.12
N THR A 22 10.02 3.95 25.69
CA THR A 22 10.29 4.24 24.28
C THR A 22 10.08 2.99 23.41
N THR A 23 10.54 1.82 23.86
CA THR A 23 10.41 0.55 23.12
C THR A 23 8.94 0.12 22.99
N PHE A 24 8.22 0.07 24.11
CA PHE A 24 6.84 -0.41 24.18
C PHE A 24 5.86 0.53 23.49
N TRP A 25 5.92 1.84 23.78
CA TRP A 25 4.99 2.80 23.19
C TRP A 25 5.24 3.03 21.70
N SER A 26 6.50 2.91 21.24
CA SER A 26 6.77 2.87 19.79
C SER A 26 6.12 1.66 19.13
N ALA A 27 6.21 0.47 19.74
CA ALA A 27 5.58 -0.73 19.21
C ALA A 27 4.05 -0.56 19.09
N VAL A 28 3.42 -0.05 20.15
CA VAL A 28 1.96 0.17 20.21
C VAL A 28 1.53 1.21 19.18
N LEU A 29 2.28 2.32 19.05
CA LEU A 29 1.99 3.35 18.06
C LEU A 29 2.08 2.78 16.63
N ARG A 30 3.17 2.09 16.28
CA ARG A 30 3.37 1.52 14.93
C ARG A 30 2.33 0.47 14.58
N ILE A 31 1.91 -0.36 15.53
CA ILE A 31 0.79 -1.29 15.34
C ILE A 31 -0.50 -0.54 15.03
N SER A 32 -0.77 0.53 15.79
CA SER A 32 -2.00 1.31 15.65
C SER A 32 -2.06 2.04 14.32
N GLU A 33 -0.97 2.70 13.92
CA GLU A 33 -0.80 3.34 12.61
C GLU A 33 -1.01 2.33 11.47
N ALA A 34 -0.34 1.17 11.53
CA ALA A 34 -0.47 0.14 10.52
C ALA A 34 -1.90 -0.43 10.42
N LEU A 35 -2.60 -0.59 11.55
CA LEU A 35 -3.99 -1.05 11.57
C LEU A 35 -4.94 -0.03 10.92
N VAL A 36 -4.80 1.25 11.29
CA VAL A 36 -5.63 2.35 10.76
C VAL A 36 -5.40 2.49 9.25
N ALA A 37 -4.15 2.48 8.81
CA ALA A 37 -3.79 2.57 7.40
C ALA A 37 -4.27 1.34 6.60
N ALA A 38 -4.24 0.14 7.19
CA ALA A 38 -4.70 -1.10 6.54
C ALA A 38 -6.23 -1.21 6.41
N ALA A 39 -6.98 -0.55 7.30
CA ALA A 39 -8.42 -0.75 7.45
C ALA A 39 -9.25 -0.58 6.16
N PRO A 40 -9.14 0.51 5.38
CA PRO A 40 -9.92 0.65 4.16
C PRO A 40 -9.62 -0.46 3.13
N PHE A 41 -8.36 -0.88 3.03
CA PHE A 41 -7.95 -1.93 2.11
C PHE A 41 -8.36 -3.34 2.57
N LEU A 42 -8.39 -3.60 3.87
CA LEU A 42 -8.92 -4.84 4.45
C LEU A 42 -10.40 -5.01 4.15
N VAL A 43 -11.17 -3.94 4.31
CA VAL A 43 -12.59 -3.91 3.96
C VAL A 43 -12.77 -4.13 2.46
N ALA A 44 -12.01 -3.44 1.61
CA ALA A 44 -12.05 -3.63 0.17
C ALA A 44 -11.77 -5.10 -0.21
N GLY A 45 -10.75 -5.72 0.39
CA GLY A 45 -10.43 -7.13 0.22
C GLY A 45 -11.56 -8.08 0.61
N ALA A 46 -12.18 -7.84 1.77
CA ALA A 46 -13.32 -8.61 2.26
C ALA A 46 -14.53 -8.48 1.33
N VAL A 47 -14.85 -7.26 0.86
CA VAL A 47 -15.93 -7.01 -0.09
C VAL A 47 -15.65 -7.73 -1.40
N VAL A 48 -14.45 -7.62 -1.96
CA VAL A 48 -14.07 -8.33 -3.20
C VAL A 48 -14.21 -9.84 -3.04
N ALA A 49 -13.73 -10.41 -1.93
CA ALA A 49 -13.89 -11.83 -1.62
C ALA A 49 -15.37 -12.24 -1.54
N GLY A 50 -16.20 -11.43 -0.87
CA GLY A 50 -17.65 -11.60 -0.81
C GLY A 50 -18.31 -11.57 -2.18
N LEU A 51 -17.98 -10.58 -3.01
CA LEU A 51 -18.50 -10.45 -4.38
C LEU A 51 -18.06 -11.64 -5.26
N MET A 52 -16.82 -12.11 -5.13
CA MET A 52 -16.35 -13.30 -5.83
C MET A 52 -17.18 -14.53 -5.48
N ARG A 53 -17.50 -14.71 -4.20
CA ARG A 53 -18.31 -15.85 -3.74
C ARG A 53 -19.78 -15.72 -4.12
N GLY A 54 -20.40 -14.59 -3.82
CA GLY A 54 -21.84 -14.38 -3.96
C GLY A 54 -22.28 -14.07 -5.40
N MET A 55 -21.45 -13.42 -6.21
CA MET A 55 -21.85 -12.97 -7.56
C MET A 55 -21.16 -13.71 -8.69
N VAL A 56 -19.88 -14.08 -8.54
CA VAL A 56 -19.09 -14.65 -9.62
C VAL A 56 -19.13 -16.19 -9.59
N GLY A 57 -18.83 -16.79 -8.44
CA GLY A 57 -18.81 -18.23 -8.23
C GLY A 57 -17.53 -18.95 -8.66
N PRO A 58 -17.28 -20.15 -8.14
CA PRO A 58 -16.02 -20.86 -8.33
C PRO A 58 -15.76 -21.26 -9.79
N ASP A 59 -16.76 -21.82 -10.49
CA ASP A 59 -16.62 -22.24 -11.90
C ASP A 59 -16.28 -21.07 -12.83
N ARG A 60 -16.78 -19.88 -12.52
CA ARG A 60 -16.52 -18.68 -13.32
C ARG A 60 -15.18 -18.07 -12.96
N LEU A 61 -14.81 -18.01 -11.67
CA LEU A 61 -13.46 -17.64 -11.22
C LEU A 61 -12.40 -18.46 -11.97
N ARG A 62 -12.57 -19.78 -12.02
CA ARG A 62 -11.63 -20.69 -12.70
C ARG A 62 -11.53 -20.41 -14.20
N ARG A 63 -12.65 -20.13 -14.87
CA ARG A 63 -12.64 -19.77 -16.30
C ARG A 63 -12.01 -18.40 -16.56
N MET A 64 -12.34 -17.40 -15.75
CA MET A 64 -11.76 -16.05 -15.85
C MET A 64 -10.25 -16.11 -15.69
N LEU A 65 -9.77 -16.82 -14.66
CA LEU A 65 -8.34 -16.99 -14.40
C LEU A 65 -7.67 -18.06 -15.27
N GLY A 66 -8.36 -18.59 -16.28
CA GLY A 66 -7.76 -19.52 -17.24
C GLY A 66 -7.14 -20.76 -16.61
N VAL A 67 -7.80 -21.34 -15.60
CA VAL A 67 -7.34 -22.57 -14.94
C VAL A 67 -7.19 -23.69 -15.98
N GLY A 68 -6.02 -24.33 -16.01
CA GLY A 68 -5.65 -25.31 -17.06
C GLY A 68 -4.98 -24.70 -18.29
N HIS A 69 -4.80 -23.37 -18.32
CA HIS A 69 -4.11 -22.65 -19.38
C HIS A 69 -2.86 -21.93 -18.85
N TRP A 70 -1.83 -21.80 -19.69
CA TRP A 70 -0.59 -21.12 -19.31
C TRP A 70 -0.80 -19.63 -18.97
N SER A 71 -1.89 -19.03 -19.46
CA SER A 71 -2.24 -17.63 -19.23
C SER A 71 -2.70 -17.33 -17.79
N GLY A 72 -2.86 -18.34 -16.93
CA GLY A 72 -3.44 -18.15 -15.61
C GLY A 72 -2.75 -17.09 -14.75
N PRO A 73 -1.43 -17.19 -14.51
CA PRO A 73 -0.68 -16.17 -13.78
C PRO A 73 -0.83 -14.76 -14.36
N PHE A 74 -0.79 -14.62 -15.69
CA PHE A 74 -1.00 -13.33 -16.35
C PHE A 74 -2.39 -12.74 -16.07
N ARG A 75 -3.45 -13.55 -16.16
CA ARG A 75 -4.82 -13.08 -15.88
C ARG A 75 -5.02 -12.72 -14.40
N ALA A 76 -4.38 -13.45 -13.50
CA ALA A 76 -4.36 -13.13 -12.07
C ALA A 76 -3.57 -11.85 -11.78
N TRP A 77 -2.49 -11.60 -12.52
CA TRP A 77 -1.75 -10.36 -12.44
C TRP A 77 -2.60 -9.15 -12.85
N VAL A 78 -3.30 -9.24 -13.99
CA VAL A 78 -4.25 -8.21 -14.44
C VAL A 78 -5.36 -7.99 -13.39
N LEU A 79 -5.91 -9.06 -12.83
CA LEU A 79 -6.92 -8.95 -11.77
C LEU A 79 -6.38 -8.17 -10.56
N GLY A 80 -5.14 -8.42 -10.14
CA GLY A 80 -4.53 -7.72 -9.01
C GLY A 80 -4.37 -6.23 -9.26
N ILE A 81 -3.98 -5.83 -10.47
CA ILE A 81 -3.84 -4.42 -10.86
C ILE A 81 -5.16 -3.66 -10.80
N LEU A 82 -6.27 -4.33 -11.06
CA LEU A 82 -7.59 -3.70 -11.08
C LEU A 82 -8.17 -3.53 -9.67
N LEU A 83 -7.61 -4.16 -8.64
CA LEU A 83 -8.21 -4.20 -7.31
C LEU A 83 -7.47 -3.26 -6.34
N PRO A 84 -8.17 -2.29 -5.70
CA PRO A 84 -7.56 -1.36 -4.75
C PRO A 84 -7.39 -2.03 -3.38
N ILE A 85 -6.49 -3.00 -3.29
CA ILE A 85 -6.26 -3.80 -2.07
C ILE A 85 -4.78 -3.78 -1.69
N CYS A 86 -4.52 -3.94 -0.39
CA CYS A 86 -3.16 -4.11 0.15
C CYS A 86 -2.85 -5.61 0.35
N SER A 87 -1.67 -5.95 0.87
CA SER A 87 -1.26 -7.36 1.03
C SER A 87 -2.10 -8.08 2.08
N LEU A 88 -2.56 -7.38 3.12
CA LEU A 88 -3.53 -7.94 4.08
C LEU A 88 -4.92 -8.08 3.43
N GLY A 89 -5.37 -7.08 2.65
CA GLY A 89 -6.63 -7.14 1.89
C GLY A 89 -6.63 -8.19 0.76
N ALA A 90 -5.46 -8.60 0.29
CA ALA A 90 -5.32 -9.69 -0.68
C ALA A 90 -5.60 -11.08 -0.07
N LEU A 91 -5.50 -11.24 1.25
CA LEU A 91 -5.67 -12.55 1.91
C LEU A 91 -7.11 -13.11 1.84
N PRO A 92 -8.18 -12.34 2.10
CA PRO A 92 -9.55 -12.78 1.85
C PRO A 92 -9.76 -13.26 0.41
N VAL A 93 -9.27 -12.47 -0.55
CA VAL A 93 -9.40 -12.76 -1.98
C VAL A 93 -8.63 -14.03 -2.34
N ALA A 94 -7.38 -14.15 -1.89
CA ALA A 94 -6.55 -15.34 -2.11
C ALA A 94 -7.18 -16.62 -1.55
N ARG A 95 -7.83 -16.53 -0.38
CA ARG A 95 -8.58 -17.66 0.19
C ARG A 95 -9.79 -18.05 -0.64
N GLU A 96 -10.55 -17.09 -1.17
CA GLU A 96 -11.67 -17.39 -2.06
C GLU A 96 -11.19 -17.96 -3.41
N LEU A 97 -10.05 -17.50 -3.94
CA LEU A 97 -9.41 -18.12 -5.10
C LEU A 97 -8.98 -19.58 -4.81
N GLN A 98 -8.41 -19.82 -3.62
CA GLN A 98 -7.99 -21.15 -3.17
C GLN A 98 -9.21 -22.07 -3.01
N ARG A 99 -10.29 -21.57 -2.42
CA ARG A 99 -11.56 -22.27 -2.29
C ARG A 99 -12.17 -22.61 -3.65
N ALA A 100 -12.08 -21.68 -4.60
CA ALA A 100 -12.45 -21.91 -6.00
C ALA A 100 -11.48 -22.83 -6.77
N LYS A 101 -10.50 -23.46 -6.10
CA LYS A 101 -9.53 -24.39 -6.71
C LYS A 101 -8.74 -23.77 -7.87
N VAL A 102 -8.39 -22.49 -7.73
CA VAL A 102 -7.45 -21.82 -8.63
C VAL A 102 -6.03 -22.31 -8.30
N PRO A 103 -5.18 -22.60 -9.31
CA PRO A 103 -3.82 -23.07 -9.08
C PRO A 103 -3.02 -22.12 -8.19
N SER A 104 -2.26 -22.68 -7.26
CA SER A 104 -1.53 -21.92 -6.23
C SER A 104 -0.56 -20.87 -6.79
N GLY A 105 0.12 -21.16 -7.91
CA GLY A 105 1.00 -20.19 -8.56
C GLY A 105 0.24 -19.05 -9.26
N THR A 106 -0.97 -19.32 -9.74
CA THR A 106 -1.87 -18.27 -10.25
C THR A 106 -2.32 -17.35 -9.11
N ILE A 107 -2.65 -17.91 -7.94
CA ILE A 107 -2.99 -17.12 -6.74
C ILE A 107 -1.79 -16.26 -6.30
N LEU A 108 -0.58 -16.82 -6.28
CA LEU A 108 0.63 -16.08 -5.93
C LEU A 108 0.91 -14.91 -6.87
N SER A 109 0.70 -15.09 -8.17
CA SER A 109 0.86 -13.99 -9.14
C SER A 109 -0.11 -12.82 -8.85
N PHE A 110 -1.30 -13.10 -8.34
CA PHE A 110 -2.25 -12.09 -7.89
C PHE A 110 -1.78 -11.44 -6.56
N VAL A 111 -1.44 -12.26 -5.55
CA VAL A 111 -1.05 -11.78 -4.22
C VAL A 111 0.17 -10.86 -4.27
N LEU A 112 1.12 -11.14 -5.17
CA LEU A 112 2.34 -10.34 -5.32
C LEU A 112 2.08 -8.98 -5.98
N VAL A 113 1.22 -8.89 -7.00
CA VAL A 113 1.01 -7.63 -7.72
C VAL A 113 -0.05 -6.75 -7.08
N ALA A 114 -1.11 -7.31 -6.49
CA ALA A 114 -2.25 -6.54 -6.02
C ALA A 114 -1.90 -5.40 -5.04
N PRO A 115 -1.04 -5.58 -4.03
CA PRO A 115 -0.61 -4.47 -3.18
C PRO A 115 0.39 -3.50 -3.85
N VAL A 116 1.06 -3.97 -4.90
CA VAL A 116 2.22 -3.29 -5.48
C VAL A 116 1.82 -2.36 -6.64
N LEU A 117 0.95 -2.83 -7.55
CA LEU A 117 0.51 -2.08 -8.74
C LEU A 117 -1.02 -1.96 -8.81
N ASN A 118 -1.68 -1.55 -7.73
CA ASN A 118 -3.12 -1.25 -7.80
C ASN A 118 -3.36 0.20 -8.26
N PRO A 119 -4.62 0.60 -8.51
CA PRO A 119 -4.91 1.94 -8.99
C PRO A 119 -4.45 3.03 -8.02
N VAL A 120 -4.48 2.77 -6.70
CA VAL A 120 -4.01 3.71 -5.68
C VAL A 120 -2.49 3.88 -5.76
N SER A 121 -1.72 2.78 -5.84
CA SER A 121 -0.27 2.82 -6.02
C SER A 121 0.13 3.56 -7.30
N ILE A 122 -0.58 3.32 -8.41
CA ILE A 122 -0.31 3.99 -9.69
C ILE A 122 -0.61 5.49 -9.56
N ILE A 123 -1.78 5.85 -9.00
CA ILE A 123 -2.15 7.24 -8.77
C ILE A 123 -1.08 7.92 -7.91
N TYR A 124 -0.70 7.38 -6.76
CA TYR A 124 0.32 8.01 -5.90
C TYR A 124 1.73 8.00 -6.51
N GLY A 125 2.08 6.94 -7.24
CA GLY A 125 3.38 6.79 -7.87
C GLY A 125 3.63 7.83 -8.96
N LEU A 126 2.59 8.19 -9.71
CA LEU A 126 2.67 9.28 -10.69
C LEU A 126 2.96 10.65 -10.07
N SER A 127 2.75 10.84 -8.77
CA SER A 127 3.04 12.08 -8.04
C SER A 127 4.48 12.14 -7.51
N HIS A 128 5.02 11.00 -7.08
CA HIS A 128 6.26 10.96 -6.31
C HIS A 128 7.45 10.41 -7.13
N ILE A 129 7.18 9.81 -8.28
CA ILE A 129 8.18 9.06 -9.05
C ILE A 129 8.06 9.41 -10.54
N ALA A 130 9.20 9.56 -11.21
CA ALA A 130 9.24 9.74 -12.66
C ALA A 130 8.55 8.58 -13.39
N VAL A 131 7.81 8.89 -14.46
CA VAL A 131 7.03 7.92 -15.25
C VAL A 131 7.89 6.77 -15.78
N GLY A 132 9.13 7.06 -16.20
CA GLY A 132 10.08 6.02 -16.65
C GLY A 132 10.42 5.01 -15.54
N THR A 133 10.68 5.50 -14.33
CA THR A 133 10.96 4.65 -13.16
C THR A 133 9.73 3.85 -12.74
N LEU A 134 8.53 4.44 -12.79
CA LEU A 134 7.27 3.72 -12.57
C LEU A 134 7.04 2.62 -13.62
N GLY A 135 7.36 2.88 -14.88
CA GLY A 135 7.29 1.89 -15.96
C GLY A 135 8.26 0.73 -15.75
N TYR A 136 9.52 1.03 -15.40
CA TYR A 136 10.51 0.01 -15.02
C TYR A 136 10.02 -0.84 -13.84
N PHE A 137 9.44 -0.19 -12.83
CA PHE A 137 8.84 -0.85 -11.68
C PHE A 137 7.67 -1.77 -12.05
N ALA A 138 6.80 -1.31 -12.94
CA ALA A 138 5.67 -2.08 -13.43
C ALA A 138 6.13 -3.34 -14.18
N ILE A 139 7.14 -3.22 -15.03
CA ILE A 139 7.76 -4.33 -15.76
C ILE A 139 8.46 -5.29 -14.80
N GLY A 140 9.22 -4.78 -13.84
CA GLY A 140 9.88 -5.60 -12.81
C GLY A 140 8.87 -6.44 -12.04
N THR A 141 7.80 -5.82 -11.55
CA THR A 141 6.73 -6.52 -10.82
C THR A 141 5.99 -7.53 -11.71
N PHE A 142 5.81 -7.22 -13.00
CA PHE A 142 5.25 -8.16 -13.99
C PHE A 142 6.11 -9.42 -14.11
N VAL A 143 7.42 -9.24 -14.33
CA VAL A 143 8.37 -10.34 -14.48
C VAL A 143 8.45 -11.17 -13.21
N VAL A 144 8.53 -10.53 -12.03
CA VAL A 144 8.62 -11.22 -10.74
C VAL A 144 7.34 -11.97 -10.41
N SER A 145 6.18 -11.32 -10.48
CA SER A 145 4.90 -11.93 -10.07
C SER A 145 4.54 -13.11 -10.97
N ILE A 146 4.62 -12.93 -12.29
CA ILE A 146 4.30 -14.00 -13.25
C ILE A 146 5.38 -15.07 -13.24
N GLY A 147 6.66 -14.68 -13.13
CA GLY A 147 7.79 -15.61 -13.07
C GLY A 147 7.69 -16.52 -11.85
N ILE A 148 7.47 -15.96 -10.66
CA ILE A 148 7.26 -16.73 -9.43
C ILE A 148 6.01 -17.59 -9.55
N GLY A 149 4.89 -17.05 -10.03
CA GLY A 149 3.66 -17.82 -10.20
C GLY A 149 3.79 -19.00 -11.17
N ALA A 150 4.46 -18.79 -12.31
CA ALA A 150 4.71 -19.83 -13.30
C ALA A 150 5.68 -20.90 -12.78
N LEU A 151 6.76 -20.49 -12.11
CA LEU A 151 7.72 -21.39 -11.50
C LEU A 151 7.06 -22.20 -10.37
N TRP A 152 6.24 -21.57 -9.55
CA TRP A 152 5.47 -22.22 -8.50
C TRP A 152 4.51 -23.27 -9.07
N ASN A 153 3.82 -22.95 -10.17
CA ASN A 153 2.95 -23.90 -10.84
C ASN A 153 3.71 -25.14 -11.37
N ARG A 154 4.99 -24.99 -11.71
CA ARG A 154 5.84 -26.13 -12.13
C ARG A 154 6.36 -26.94 -10.94
N LEU A 155 6.73 -26.30 -9.84
CA LEU A 155 7.42 -26.94 -8.71
C LEU A 155 6.49 -27.49 -7.63
N ILE A 156 5.35 -26.85 -7.37
CA ILE A 156 4.52 -27.10 -6.17
C ILE A 156 3.09 -27.50 -6.53
N SER A 157 2.47 -26.81 -7.50
CA SER A 157 1.04 -26.93 -7.83
C SER A 157 0.58 -28.37 -8.09
N ARG A 158 1.36 -29.20 -8.80
CA ARG A 158 1.02 -30.63 -9.06
C ARG A 158 0.76 -31.47 -7.81
N LYS A 159 1.28 -31.06 -6.64
CA LYS A 159 1.15 -31.80 -5.38
C LYS A 159 -0.07 -31.37 -4.56
N TYR A 160 -0.58 -30.16 -4.76
CA TYR A 160 -1.61 -29.56 -3.90
C TYR A 160 -2.89 -29.18 -4.64
N ASP A 161 -2.87 -29.08 -5.97
CA ASP A 161 -4.02 -28.69 -6.77
C ASP A 161 -4.84 -29.95 -7.14
N THR A 162 -5.91 -30.20 -6.41
CA THR A 162 -6.85 -31.31 -6.69
C THR A 162 -7.96 -30.85 -7.64
N GLU A 163 -8.31 -31.67 -8.63
CA GLU A 163 -9.51 -31.44 -9.45
C GLU A 163 -10.78 -31.48 -8.57
N SER A 164 -11.71 -30.55 -8.80
CA SER A 164 -12.96 -30.49 -8.03
C SER A 164 -13.97 -31.53 -8.54
N THR A 165 -14.44 -32.40 -7.66
CA THR A 165 -15.53 -33.36 -7.94
C THR A 165 -16.93 -32.76 -7.78
N GLU A 166 -17.10 -31.66 -7.03
CA GLU A 166 -18.39 -30.99 -6.83
C GLU A 166 -18.40 -29.54 -7.33
N LYS A 167 -19.45 -29.20 -8.08
CA LYS A 167 -19.67 -27.85 -8.64
C LYS A 167 -20.60 -27.08 -7.70
N GLU A 168 -20.04 -26.35 -6.74
CA GLU A 168 -20.81 -25.36 -5.98
C GLU A 168 -21.35 -24.30 -6.95
N LYS A 169 -22.69 -24.24 -7.10
CA LYS A 169 -23.37 -23.28 -8.00
C LYS A 169 -23.83 -22.06 -7.22
N VAL A 170 -23.67 -20.89 -7.84
CA VAL A 170 -24.16 -19.61 -7.29
C VAL A 170 -25.68 -19.55 -7.40
N PRO A 171 -26.41 -18.99 -6.40
CA PRO A 171 -27.87 -18.86 -6.49
C PRO A 171 -28.29 -18.01 -7.70
N ARG A 172 -29.50 -18.25 -8.22
CA ARG A 172 -30.04 -17.50 -9.37
C ARG A 172 -30.51 -16.09 -9.02
N TYR A 173 -30.99 -15.85 -7.79
CA TYR A 173 -31.65 -14.60 -7.37
C TYR A 173 -30.70 -13.53 -6.81
N GLY A 174 -30.97 -12.25 -7.09
CA GLY A 174 -30.10 -11.12 -6.72
C GLY A 174 -29.91 -10.91 -5.21
N VAL A 175 -30.98 -11.00 -4.42
CA VAL A 175 -30.91 -10.79 -2.96
C VAL A 175 -30.12 -11.89 -2.26
N ALA A 176 -30.29 -13.15 -2.70
CA ALA A 176 -29.54 -14.28 -2.17
C ALA A 176 -28.03 -14.14 -2.47
N ARG A 177 -27.66 -13.64 -3.66
CA ARG A 177 -26.27 -13.34 -4.01
C ARG A 177 -25.65 -12.29 -3.10
N LEU A 178 -26.40 -11.22 -2.82
CA LEU A 178 -25.94 -10.15 -1.92
C LEU A 178 -25.79 -10.64 -0.48
N ALA A 179 -26.72 -11.48 -0.02
CA ALA A 179 -26.67 -12.09 1.30
C ALA A 179 -25.44 -13.00 1.47
N ILE A 180 -25.14 -13.84 0.47
CA ILE A 180 -23.93 -14.69 0.47
C ILE A 180 -22.67 -13.83 0.39
N ALA A 181 -22.69 -12.77 -0.42
CA ALA A 181 -21.55 -11.87 -0.52
C ALA A 181 -21.27 -11.17 0.82
N GLY A 182 -22.31 -10.69 1.51
CA GLY A 182 -22.20 -10.07 2.83
C GLY A 182 -21.73 -11.03 3.92
N ASP A 183 -22.28 -12.25 3.97
CA ASP A 183 -21.86 -13.29 4.91
C ASP A 183 -20.38 -13.64 4.71
N ALA A 184 -19.97 -13.85 3.45
CA ALA A 184 -18.61 -14.21 3.12
C ALA A 184 -17.62 -13.08 3.35
N ALA A 185 -17.96 -11.85 2.98
CA ALA A 185 -17.14 -10.68 3.30
C ALA A 185 -16.91 -10.58 4.82
N SER A 186 -17.98 -10.69 5.61
CA SER A 186 -17.91 -10.56 7.07
C SER A 186 -17.10 -11.69 7.72
N ARG A 187 -17.34 -12.94 7.32
CA ARG A 187 -16.60 -14.10 7.85
C ARG A 187 -15.16 -14.17 7.34
N SER A 188 -14.84 -13.57 6.19
CA SER A 188 -13.47 -13.61 5.63
C SER A 188 -12.43 -12.88 6.48
N LEU A 189 -12.88 -11.92 7.30
CA LEU A 189 -12.02 -11.18 8.23
C LEU A 189 -11.87 -11.86 9.59
N VAL A 190 -12.72 -12.83 9.90
CA VAL A 190 -12.78 -13.56 11.18
C VAL A 190 -12.18 -14.96 11.01
N GLY A 191 -11.67 -15.56 12.08
CA GLY A 191 -11.10 -16.91 12.05
C GLY A 191 -9.61 -16.95 11.68
N PRO A 192 -9.15 -17.85 10.78
CA PRO A 192 -7.72 -17.99 10.49
C PRO A 192 -7.06 -16.74 9.91
N ALA A 193 -7.83 -15.91 9.20
CA ALA A 193 -7.37 -14.66 8.60
C ALA A 193 -6.97 -13.63 9.66
N PHE A 194 -7.76 -13.53 10.74
CA PHE A 194 -7.47 -12.65 11.87
C PHE A 194 -6.09 -12.92 12.47
N ILE A 195 -5.68 -14.19 12.54
CA ILE A 195 -4.34 -14.58 13.01
C ILE A 195 -3.25 -14.06 12.08
N ASP A 196 -3.46 -14.07 10.76
CA ASP A 196 -2.45 -13.54 9.83
C ASP A 196 -2.31 -12.03 9.95
N TYR A 197 -3.43 -11.31 10.09
CA TYR A 197 -3.41 -9.87 10.30
C TYR A 197 -2.72 -9.51 11.61
N GLY A 198 -3.07 -10.21 12.70
CA GLY A 198 -2.42 -10.04 14.00
C GLY A 198 -0.92 -10.31 13.93
N LEU A 199 -0.49 -11.38 13.25
CA LEU A 199 0.93 -11.70 13.11
C LEU A 199 1.69 -10.66 12.26
N ALA A 200 1.07 -10.14 11.19
CA ALA A 200 1.65 -9.06 10.40
C ALA A 200 1.80 -7.77 11.22
N LEU A 201 0.75 -7.36 11.96
CA LEU A 201 0.80 -6.17 12.81
C LEU A 201 1.81 -6.33 13.94
N LEU A 202 1.88 -7.49 14.59
CA LEU A 202 2.89 -7.77 15.61
C LEU A 202 4.31 -7.70 15.05
N ALA A 203 4.54 -8.11 13.80
CA ALA A 203 5.84 -7.97 13.15
C ALA A 203 6.22 -6.49 12.92
N VAL A 204 5.26 -5.64 12.54
CA VAL A 204 5.46 -4.19 12.48
C VAL A 204 5.79 -3.60 13.84
N GLY A 205 5.03 -3.99 14.87
CA GLY A 205 5.30 -3.56 16.25
C GLY A 205 6.68 -3.99 16.75
N PHE A 206 7.12 -5.20 16.38
CA PHE A 206 8.45 -5.70 16.71
C PHE A 206 9.55 -4.85 16.07
N LEU A 207 9.42 -4.49 14.79
CA LEU A 207 10.35 -3.55 14.16
C LEU A 207 10.31 -2.17 14.82
N GLY A 208 9.12 -1.63 15.07
CA GLY A 208 8.94 -0.36 15.77
C GLY A 208 9.49 -0.34 17.21
N ALA A 209 9.60 -1.50 17.84
CA ALA A 209 10.18 -1.64 19.17
C ALA A 209 11.73 -1.67 19.12
N PHE A 210 12.28 -2.47 18.22
CA PHE A 210 13.69 -2.89 18.30
C PHE A 210 14.59 -2.29 17.22
N LEU A 211 14.04 -1.77 16.12
CA LEU A 211 14.84 -1.17 15.06
C LEU A 211 15.13 0.30 15.40
N PRO A 212 16.38 0.68 15.73
CA PRO A 212 16.65 2.02 16.21
C PRO A 212 16.48 3.09 15.13
N HIS A 213 16.12 4.29 15.55
CA HIS A 213 16.06 5.46 14.69
C HIS A 213 17.41 5.71 14.00
N GLY A 214 17.38 6.08 12.71
CA GLY A 214 18.57 6.40 11.91
C GLY A 214 19.37 5.19 11.40
N VAL A 215 19.12 3.96 11.88
CA VAL A 215 19.90 2.76 11.48
C VAL A 215 19.82 2.45 9.98
N LEU A 216 18.66 2.70 9.36
CA LEU A 216 18.47 2.44 7.94
C LEU A 216 19.11 3.53 7.06
N GLN A 217 19.29 4.75 7.58
CA GLN A 217 19.89 5.86 6.85
C GLN A 217 21.37 5.61 6.56
N THR A 218 22.10 4.99 7.49
CA THR A 218 23.54 4.71 7.28
C THR A 218 23.78 3.46 6.41
N GLY A 219 22.87 2.48 6.47
CA GLY A 219 23.04 1.19 5.80
C GLY A 219 22.54 1.12 4.35
N LEU A 220 21.69 2.05 3.90
CA LEU A 220 20.98 1.94 2.61
C LEU A 220 21.50 2.90 1.52
N THR A 221 22.70 3.46 1.70
CA THR A 221 23.36 4.33 0.72
C THR A 221 23.63 3.59 -0.60
N ARG A 222 23.71 4.34 -1.72
CA ARG A 222 23.93 3.76 -3.07
C ARG A 222 25.24 2.98 -3.20
N ASP A 223 26.28 3.41 -2.48
CA ASP A 223 27.59 2.78 -2.55
C ASP A 223 27.63 1.40 -1.84
N ASN A 224 26.59 1.05 -1.07
CA ASN A 224 26.52 -0.23 -0.37
C ASN A 224 25.86 -1.31 -1.25
N PRO A 225 26.63 -2.28 -1.80
CA PRO A 225 26.07 -3.35 -2.62
C PRO A 225 25.15 -4.30 -1.81
N LEU A 226 25.21 -4.26 -0.48
CA LEU A 226 24.35 -5.05 0.40
C LEU A 226 23.04 -4.33 0.76
N ALA A 227 22.85 -3.06 0.37
CA ALA A 227 21.65 -2.29 0.70
C ALA A 227 20.32 -3.01 0.31
N PRO A 228 20.19 -3.64 -0.88
CA PRO A 228 18.98 -4.39 -1.23
C PRO A 228 18.73 -5.61 -0.32
N ILE A 229 19.80 -6.26 0.15
CA ILE A 229 19.70 -7.43 1.05
C ILE A 229 19.25 -6.97 2.44
N VAL A 230 19.91 -5.94 2.97
CA VAL A 230 19.58 -5.35 4.28
C VAL A 230 18.13 -4.89 4.28
N MET A 231 17.73 -4.15 3.25
CA MET A 231 16.36 -3.70 3.13
C MET A 231 15.38 -4.86 2.93
N GLY A 232 15.75 -5.90 2.18
CA GLY A 232 14.92 -7.08 2.02
C GLY A 232 14.66 -7.81 3.34
N VAL A 233 15.66 -7.93 4.21
CA VAL A 233 15.51 -8.54 5.54
C VAL A 233 14.59 -7.71 6.43
N VAL A 234 14.72 -6.38 6.39
CA VAL A 234 13.87 -5.46 7.17
C VAL A 234 12.44 -5.43 6.60
N ALA A 235 12.28 -5.48 5.29
CA ALA A 235 11.00 -5.39 4.61
C ALA A 235 10.10 -6.61 4.83
N ILE A 236 10.65 -7.81 5.07
CA ILE A 236 9.85 -9.03 5.34
C ILE A 236 8.89 -8.86 6.54
N PRO A 237 9.37 -8.39 7.71
CA PRO A 237 8.50 -8.07 8.85
C PRO A 237 7.76 -6.74 8.72
N CYS A 238 8.14 -5.86 7.78
CA CYS A 238 7.37 -4.65 7.50
C CYS A 238 6.01 -4.99 6.90
N TYR A 239 5.06 -4.10 7.16
CA TYR A 239 3.86 -3.97 6.37
C TYR A 239 3.71 -2.50 6.02
N VAL A 240 3.49 -2.23 4.74
CA VAL A 240 3.32 -0.87 4.22
C VAL A 240 2.13 -0.86 3.29
N THR A 241 1.30 0.18 3.40
CA THR A 241 0.15 0.31 2.51
C THR A 241 0.60 0.71 1.09
N PRO A 242 -0.23 0.46 0.07
CA PRO A 242 0.01 0.90 -1.31
C PRO A 242 0.37 2.39 -1.43
N THR A 243 -0.20 3.22 -0.58
CA THR A 243 0.05 4.67 -0.58
C THR A 243 1.41 4.99 0.02
N ASP A 244 1.66 4.48 1.23
CA ASP A 244 2.87 4.81 1.98
C ASP A 244 4.10 4.29 1.27
N VAL A 245 4.02 3.08 0.68
CA VAL A 245 5.16 2.47 0.01
C VAL A 245 5.64 3.31 -1.17
N MET A 246 4.70 3.97 -1.87
CA MET A 246 5.02 4.78 -3.04
C MET A 246 5.58 6.15 -2.66
N MET A 247 5.09 6.72 -1.56
CA MET A 247 5.66 7.93 -0.96
C MET A 247 7.08 7.67 -0.44
N HIS A 248 7.28 6.59 0.32
CA HIS A 248 8.60 6.17 0.80
C HIS A 248 9.57 5.91 -0.34
N PHE A 249 9.13 5.21 -1.38
CA PHE A 249 9.95 5.01 -2.57
C PHE A 249 10.37 6.34 -3.21
N GLY A 250 9.43 7.28 -3.38
CA GLY A 250 9.72 8.62 -3.89
C GLY A 250 10.82 9.30 -3.09
N HIS A 251 10.72 9.32 -1.76
CA HIS A 251 11.74 9.91 -0.90
C HIS A 251 13.09 9.20 -0.98
N ILE A 252 13.11 7.86 -1.00
CA ILE A 252 14.35 7.06 -1.14
C ILE A 252 15.06 7.42 -2.46
N VAL A 253 14.29 7.56 -3.55
CA VAL A 253 14.85 7.91 -4.87
C VAL A 253 15.32 9.36 -4.91
N GLN A 254 14.53 10.30 -4.40
CA GLN A 254 14.84 11.73 -4.38
C GLN A 254 16.06 12.04 -3.51
N ASP A 255 16.16 11.40 -2.34
CA ASP A 255 17.28 11.58 -1.42
C ASP A 255 18.53 10.79 -1.87
N GLY A 256 18.48 10.08 -3.01
CA GLY A 256 19.64 9.45 -3.63
C GLY A 256 20.09 8.13 -3.01
N TYR A 257 19.23 7.43 -2.26
CA TYR A 257 19.50 6.12 -1.66
C TYR A 257 19.47 5.00 -2.73
N SER A 258 19.86 3.77 -2.35
CA SER A 258 19.88 2.62 -3.28
C SER A 258 18.48 2.35 -3.84
N LEU A 259 18.36 2.32 -5.16
CA LEU A 259 17.12 1.98 -5.86
C LEU A 259 16.79 0.51 -5.63
N GLY A 260 17.80 -0.35 -5.54
CA GLY A 260 17.63 -1.75 -5.14
C GLY A 260 17.04 -1.93 -3.74
N ALA A 261 17.40 -1.08 -2.77
CA ALA A 261 16.73 -1.06 -1.46
C ALA A 261 15.27 -0.63 -1.58
N ALA A 262 14.99 0.40 -2.40
CA ALA A 262 13.62 0.84 -2.67
C ALA A 262 12.77 -0.28 -3.31
N PHE A 263 13.34 -1.05 -4.25
CA PHE A 263 12.71 -2.21 -4.86
C PHE A 263 12.46 -3.34 -3.85
N ALA A 264 13.43 -3.63 -2.99
CA ALA A 264 13.27 -4.61 -1.93
C ALA A 264 12.14 -4.19 -0.98
N LEU A 265 12.06 -2.91 -0.61
CA LEU A 265 10.96 -2.39 0.21
C LEU A 265 9.59 -2.59 -0.47
N ILE A 266 9.44 -2.25 -1.75
CA ILE A 266 8.12 -2.40 -2.39
C ILE A 266 7.73 -3.87 -2.53
N ILE A 267 8.63 -4.71 -3.07
CA ILE A 267 8.30 -6.10 -3.35
C ILE A 267 8.12 -6.90 -2.05
N LEU A 268 9.00 -6.73 -1.06
CA LEU A 268 8.95 -7.51 0.18
C LEU A 268 8.10 -6.86 1.28
N GLY A 269 7.93 -5.54 1.31
CA GLY A 269 7.19 -4.83 2.35
C GLY A 269 5.74 -4.49 1.98
N ALA A 270 5.45 -4.21 0.70
CA ALA A 270 4.07 -4.11 0.21
C ALA A 270 3.59 -5.44 -0.38
N GLY A 271 4.41 -6.12 -1.20
CA GLY A 271 4.08 -7.38 -1.88
C GLY A 271 4.09 -8.63 -1.01
N ALA A 272 4.90 -8.65 0.05
CA ALA A 272 4.94 -9.72 1.04
C ALA A 272 4.79 -9.14 2.45
N ASN A 273 4.36 -9.97 3.39
CA ASN A 273 4.43 -9.67 4.81
C ASN A 273 4.32 -10.98 5.60
N VAL A 274 4.55 -10.92 6.91
CA VAL A 274 4.51 -12.07 7.81
C VAL A 274 3.14 -12.78 7.81
N GLY A 275 2.05 -12.04 7.63
CA GLY A 275 0.70 -12.60 7.48
C GLY A 275 0.54 -13.44 6.21
N VAL A 276 1.04 -12.96 5.07
CA VAL A 276 1.08 -13.72 3.80
C VAL A 276 1.95 -14.97 3.95
N ALA A 277 3.10 -14.84 4.59
CA ALA A 277 3.98 -15.98 4.86
C ALA A 277 3.30 -17.04 5.74
N ASN A 278 2.55 -16.63 6.77
CA ASN A 278 1.82 -17.56 7.64
C ASN A 278 0.62 -18.20 6.93
N TRP A 279 -0.12 -17.46 6.10
CA TRP A 279 -1.14 -18.03 5.23
C TRP A 279 -0.54 -19.11 4.32
N LEU A 280 0.56 -18.79 3.65
CA LEU A 280 1.26 -19.71 2.75
C LEU A 280 1.77 -20.95 3.48
N ARG A 281 2.30 -20.78 4.70
CA ARG A 281 2.73 -21.88 5.58
C ARG A 281 1.59 -22.84 5.89
N ARG A 282 0.41 -22.31 6.23
CA ARG A 282 -0.77 -23.12 6.58
C ARG A 282 -1.37 -23.80 5.34
N ALA A 283 -1.34 -23.14 4.20
CA ALA A 283 -1.90 -23.65 2.95
C ALA A 283 -1.01 -24.70 2.26
N TYR A 284 0.30 -24.48 2.20
CA TYR A 284 1.23 -25.28 1.38
C TYR A 284 2.44 -25.85 2.15
N GLY A 285 2.58 -25.52 3.44
CA GLY A 285 3.65 -26.01 4.31
C GLY A 285 4.91 -25.11 4.34
N GLY A 286 5.80 -25.38 5.30
CA GLY A 286 6.99 -24.54 5.54
C GLY A 286 8.03 -24.53 4.41
N ARG A 287 8.18 -25.65 3.67
CA ARG A 287 9.08 -25.70 2.50
C ARG A 287 8.65 -24.74 1.39
N ALA A 288 7.34 -24.56 1.23
CA ALA A 288 6.76 -23.65 0.26
C ALA A 288 7.07 -22.18 0.63
N VAL A 289 7.03 -21.86 1.92
CA VAL A 289 7.43 -20.54 2.44
C VAL A 289 8.91 -20.26 2.19
N ALA A 290 9.79 -21.22 2.49
CA ALA A 290 11.22 -21.06 2.23
C ALA A 290 11.50 -20.80 0.74
N LEU A 291 10.84 -21.54 -0.16
CA LEU A 291 10.95 -21.29 -1.60
C LEU A 291 10.42 -19.90 -1.97
N PHE A 292 9.26 -19.50 -1.45
CA PHE A 292 8.66 -18.20 -1.72
C PHE A 292 9.58 -17.05 -1.31
N VAL A 293 10.13 -17.09 -0.09
CA VAL A 293 11.08 -16.09 0.42
C VAL A 293 12.36 -16.10 -0.41
N ALA A 294 12.90 -17.27 -0.74
CA ALA A 294 14.11 -17.37 -1.56
C ALA A 294 13.91 -16.80 -2.98
N LEU A 295 12.77 -17.07 -3.60
CA LEU A 295 12.42 -16.51 -4.92
C LEU A 295 12.25 -14.99 -4.87
N LEU A 296 11.61 -14.47 -3.82
CA LEU A 296 11.46 -13.03 -3.65
C LEU A 296 12.81 -12.34 -3.45
N ILE A 297 13.62 -12.78 -2.49
CA ILE A 297 14.96 -12.23 -2.25
C ILE A 297 15.84 -12.34 -3.50
N GLY A 298 15.83 -13.50 -4.17
CA GLY A 298 16.58 -13.67 -5.41
C GLY A 298 16.15 -12.69 -6.50
N SER A 299 14.84 -12.49 -6.66
CA SER A 299 14.31 -11.56 -7.66
C SER A 299 14.61 -10.09 -7.35
N THR A 300 14.51 -9.68 -6.07
CA THR A 300 14.82 -8.31 -5.66
C THR A 300 16.31 -8.00 -5.79
N LEU A 301 17.18 -8.98 -5.56
CA LEU A 301 18.62 -8.82 -5.79
C LEU A 301 18.96 -8.60 -7.27
N VAL A 302 18.36 -9.40 -8.16
CA VAL A 302 18.57 -9.25 -9.61
C VAL A 302 18.09 -7.88 -10.09
N ILE A 303 16.92 -7.43 -9.62
CA ILE A 303 16.37 -6.12 -10.00
C ILE A 303 17.19 -4.99 -9.37
N GLY A 304 17.61 -5.10 -8.11
CA GLY A 304 18.40 -4.06 -7.45
C GLY A 304 19.75 -3.83 -8.12
N LEU A 305 20.46 -4.92 -8.46
CA LEU A 305 21.75 -4.84 -9.15
C LEU A 305 21.66 -4.29 -10.59
N THR A 306 20.50 -4.39 -11.22
CA THR A 306 20.26 -3.82 -12.56
C THR A 306 19.82 -2.37 -12.46
N ALA A 307 18.86 -2.07 -11.57
CA ALA A 307 18.27 -0.75 -11.38
C ALA A 307 19.31 0.31 -10.97
N ASP A 308 20.19 -0.02 -10.02
CA ASP A 308 21.25 0.89 -9.53
C ASP A 308 22.26 1.26 -10.64
N ARG A 309 22.33 0.47 -11.74
CA ARG A 309 23.23 0.74 -12.88
C ARG A 309 22.57 1.45 -14.05
N THR A 310 21.23 1.41 -14.17
CA THR A 310 20.53 1.84 -15.39
C THR A 310 19.75 3.14 -15.25
N ILE A 311 19.36 3.56 -14.03
CA ILE A 311 18.30 4.58 -13.85
C ILE A 311 18.78 5.92 -13.28
N ALA A 312 19.90 6.03 -12.55
CA ALA A 312 20.18 7.28 -11.84
C ALA A 312 21.66 7.71 -11.77
N ASP A 313 21.86 8.99 -12.08
CA ASP A 313 23.02 9.82 -11.72
C ASP A 313 22.79 10.48 -10.34
N GLY A 314 23.84 10.63 -9.53
CA GLY A 314 23.80 11.27 -8.19
C GLY A 314 24.07 10.33 -6.99
N GLN A 315 24.70 10.84 -5.93
CA GLN A 315 25.07 10.07 -4.73
C GLN A 315 24.46 10.73 -3.47
N ALA A 316 23.66 9.97 -2.70
CA ALA A 316 23.30 10.38 -1.34
C ALA A 316 24.55 10.46 -0.47
N THR A 317 24.71 11.56 0.28
CA THR A 317 25.74 11.64 1.32
C THR A 317 25.12 11.34 2.68
N VAL A 318 25.88 10.72 3.59
CA VAL A 318 25.44 10.33 4.95
C VAL A 318 24.90 11.51 5.78
N ALA A 319 25.14 12.76 5.34
CA ALA A 319 24.64 13.98 5.98
C ALA A 319 23.18 14.34 5.61
N ASP A 320 22.56 13.64 4.66
CA ASP A 320 21.15 13.85 4.31
C ASP A 320 20.23 13.13 5.32
N HIS A 321 19.76 13.89 6.31
CA HIS A 321 18.73 13.46 7.25
C HIS A 321 17.43 13.13 6.49
N THR A 322 17.27 11.87 6.05
CA THR A 322 16.04 11.43 5.40
C THR A 322 15.03 10.92 6.42
N HIS A 323 13.82 11.44 6.35
CA HIS A 323 12.68 10.87 7.08
C HIS A 323 12.06 9.66 6.36
N ALA A 324 12.62 9.24 5.22
CA ALA A 324 12.07 8.18 4.38
C ALA A 324 11.97 6.83 5.10
N PHE A 325 12.84 6.57 6.08
CA PHE A 325 12.88 5.29 6.78
C PHE A 325 12.28 5.34 8.20
N ASP A 326 11.92 6.51 8.69
CA ASP A 326 11.48 6.71 10.07
C ASP A 326 10.27 5.86 10.44
N PRO A 327 9.25 5.69 9.57
CA PRO A 327 8.08 4.87 9.91
C PRO A 327 8.38 3.39 10.14
N PHE A 328 9.52 2.89 9.68
CA PHE A 328 9.95 1.51 9.91
C PHE A 328 10.76 1.33 11.19
N THR A 329 11.11 2.43 11.86
CA THR A 329 11.98 2.46 13.04
C THR A 329 11.24 2.92 14.29
N ARG A 330 11.87 2.65 15.44
CA ARG A 330 11.50 3.20 16.75
C ARG A 330 11.51 4.72 16.72
N LEU A 331 10.60 5.32 17.49
CA LEU A 331 10.58 6.78 17.68
C LEU A 331 11.87 7.27 18.35
N HIS A 332 12.23 8.50 18.05
CA HIS A 332 13.28 9.19 18.79
C HIS A 332 12.78 9.46 20.22
N GLN A 333 13.63 9.18 21.21
CA GLN A 333 13.39 9.18 22.66
C GLN A 333 12.07 9.81 23.13
N ILE A 334 11.20 9.00 23.75
CA ILE A 334 9.99 9.48 24.40
C ILE A 334 10.33 9.83 25.85
N GLY A 335 10.02 11.05 26.30
CA GLY A 335 10.25 11.44 27.69
C GLY A 335 9.51 10.53 28.69
N PRO A 336 10.10 10.23 29.86
CA PRO A 336 9.48 9.37 30.86
C PRO A 336 8.11 9.92 31.27
N ASN A 337 7.10 9.05 31.38
CA ASN A 337 5.69 9.40 31.68
C ASN A 337 4.96 10.30 30.67
N GLN A 338 5.53 10.58 29.49
CA GLN A 338 4.85 11.36 28.46
C GLN A 338 3.96 10.50 27.54
N ALA A 339 4.26 9.21 27.41
CA ALA A 339 3.48 8.28 26.60
C ALA A 339 2.54 7.41 27.42
N ASN A 340 1.30 7.35 26.94
CA ASN A 340 0.22 6.50 27.43
C ASN A 340 -0.73 6.16 26.27
N ILE A 341 -1.79 5.39 26.55
CA ILE A 341 -2.76 4.98 25.51
C ILE A 341 -3.46 6.19 24.88
N SER A 342 -3.74 7.25 25.66
CA SER A 342 -4.35 8.49 25.14
C SER A 342 -3.41 9.29 24.26
N TRP A 343 -2.11 9.24 24.54
CA TRP A 343 -1.08 9.85 23.70
C TRP A 343 -1.01 9.15 22.34
N VAL A 344 -1.03 7.81 22.33
CA VAL A 344 -1.13 7.03 21.08
C VAL A 344 -2.41 7.38 20.33
N ALA A 345 -3.56 7.37 21.00
CA ALA A 345 -4.85 7.67 20.38
C ALA A 345 -4.86 9.09 19.77
N ASN A 346 -4.39 10.09 20.50
CA ASN A 346 -4.29 11.46 20.01
C ASN A 346 -3.33 11.59 18.83
N ARG A 347 -2.20 10.86 18.83
CA ARG A 347 -1.23 10.89 17.73
C ARG A 347 -1.81 10.26 16.47
N VAL A 348 -2.40 9.07 16.60
CA VAL A 348 -3.08 8.38 15.50
C VAL A 348 -4.24 9.24 14.98
N GLU A 349 -5.08 9.80 15.85
CA GLU A 349 -6.21 10.63 15.41
C GLU A 349 -5.77 11.89 14.66
N LYS A 350 -4.67 12.52 15.06
CA LYS A 350 -4.10 13.70 14.39
C LYS A 350 -3.55 13.38 13.00
N GLU A 351 -2.96 12.20 12.81
CA GLU A 351 -2.37 11.78 11.53
C GLU A 351 -3.36 11.03 10.63
N MET A 352 -4.47 10.54 11.20
CA MET A 352 -5.48 9.74 10.50
C MET A 352 -6.20 10.53 9.41
N ARG A 353 -6.21 9.96 8.21
CA ARG A 353 -6.92 10.51 7.06
C ARG A 353 -8.42 10.21 7.11
N ILE A 354 -9.18 10.94 6.30
CA ILE A 354 -10.64 10.79 6.23
C ILE A 354 -11.03 9.37 5.79
N ASP A 355 -10.36 8.84 4.76
CA ASP A 355 -10.56 7.50 4.23
C ASP A 355 -10.22 6.40 5.25
N GLU A 356 -9.18 6.61 6.05
CA GLU A 356 -8.78 5.70 7.13
C GLU A 356 -9.81 5.69 8.27
N LYS A 357 -10.34 6.86 8.65
CA LYS A 357 -11.37 6.98 9.70
C LYS A 357 -12.63 6.20 9.35
N TYR A 358 -13.16 6.39 8.14
CA TYR A 358 -14.32 5.64 7.67
C TYR A 358 -14.00 4.16 7.44
N GLY A 359 -12.80 3.85 6.92
CA GLY A 359 -12.30 2.50 6.75
C GLY A 359 -12.25 1.71 8.05
N LEU A 360 -11.73 2.33 9.13
CA LEU A 360 -11.65 1.74 10.47
C LEU A 360 -13.04 1.48 11.07
N GLY A 361 -13.95 2.45 10.95
CA GLY A 361 -15.34 2.30 11.39
C GLY A 361 -16.05 1.16 10.67
N LEU A 362 -15.90 1.09 9.33
CA LEU A 362 -16.49 0.02 8.53
C LEU A 362 -15.85 -1.35 8.82
N LEU A 363 -14.53 -1.40 9.02
CA LEU A 363 -13.83 -2.61 9.42
C LEU A 363 -14.39 -3.18 10.72
N ALA A 364 -14.58 -2.32 11.73
CA ALA A 364 -15.17 -2.71 13.01
C ALA A 364 -16.59 -3.29 12.82
N ILE A 365 -17.44 -2.64 12.02
CA ILE A 365 -18.80 -3.13 11.72
C ILE A 365 -18.76 -4.50 11.05
N VAL A 366 -17.91 -4.68 10.03
CA VAL A 366 -17.81 -5.93 9.28
C VAL A 366 -17.27 -7.06 10.16
N MET A 367 -16.27 -6.78 11.00
CA MET A 367 -15.70 -7.76 11.94
C MET A 367 -16.68 -8.13 13.05
N LEU A 368 -17.41 -7.16 13.62
CA LEU A 368 -18.47 -7.42 14.61
C LEU A 368 -19.58 -8.27 14.01
N THR A 369 -20.02 -7.93 12.80
CA THR A 369 -21.01 -8.70 12.04
C THR A 369 -20.51 -10.12 11.77
N GLY A 370 -19.27 -10.28 11.30
CA GLY A 370 -18.65 -11.58 11.05
C GLY A 370 -18.52 -12.43 12.33
N THR A 371 -18.16 -11.80 13.45
CA THR A 371 -18.06 -12.47 14.76
C THR A 371 -19.44 -12.93 15.22
N ALA A 372 -20.45 -12.05 15.15
CA ALA A 372 -21.83 -12.39 15.48
C ALA A 372 -22.36 -13.54 14.61
N LEU A 373 -22.16 -13.49 13.29
CA LEU A 373 -22.56 -14.55 12.36
C LEU A 373 -21.83 -15.87 12.64
N THR A 374 -20.56 -15.82 13.05
CA THR A 374 -19.77 -17.00 13.41
C THR A 374 -20.25 -17.62 14.72
N LEU A 375 -20.57 -16.80 15.74
CA LEU A 375 -21.12 -17.26 17.02
C LEU A 375 -22.55 -17.79 16.91
N LEU A 376 -23.36 -17.21 16.01
CA LEU A 376 -24.74 -17.66 15.73
C LEU A 376 -24.78 -18.99 14.95
N GLY A 377 -23.64 -19.46 14.42
CA GLY A 377 -23.45 -20.81 13.90
C GLY A 377 -24.47 -21.23 12.84
N GLU A 378 -25.05 -22.43 13.01
CA GLU A 378 -26.01 -23.08 12.10
C GLU A 378 -27.43 -22.48 12.12
N ARG A 379 -27.76 -21.55 13.04
CA ARG A 379 -29.10 -20.94 13.10
C ARG A 379 -29.37 -20.02 11.91
N ILE A 380 -28.32 -19.42 11.35
CA ILE A 380 -28.36 -18.56 10.15
C ILE A 380 -27.35 -19.13 9.15
N ASP A 381 -27.57 -20.37 8.71
CA ASP A 381 -26.74 -20.96 7.67
C ASP A 381 -27.24 -20.49 6.30
N MET A 382 -26.60 -19.43 5.78
CA MET A 382 -26.87 -18.90 4.44
C MET A 382 -26.48 -19.89 3.34
N SER A 383 -25.71 -20.94 3.64
CA SER A 383 -25.40 -22.01 2.67
C SER A 383 -26.64 -22.78 2.24
N ARG A 384 -27.74 -22.71 3.00
CA ARG A 384 -29.06 -23.24 2.61
C ARG A 384 -29.59 -22.61 1.33
N PHE A 385 -29.13 -21.40 0.95
CA PHE A 385 -29.46 -20.76 -0.33
C PHE A 385 -28.58 -21.25 -1.50
N LEU A 386 -27.48 -21.97 -1.23
CA LEU A 386 -26.65 -22.62 -2.26
C LEU A 386 -27.24 -23.94 -2.74
N VAL A 387 -28.19 -24.53 -1.99
CA VAL A 387 -28.83 -25.80 -2.34
C VAL A 387 -30.01 -25.53 -3.29
N ASP A 388 -30.03 -26.26 -4.40
CA ASP A 388 -31.13 -26.30 -5.38
C ASP A 388 -32.47 -26.54 -4.67
N LYS A 389 -33.24 -25.47 -4.39
CA LYS A 389 -34.69 -25.63 -4.31
C LYS A 389 -35.21 -25.78 -5.74
N PRO A 390 -36.04 -26.80 -6.03
CA PRO A 390 -36.63 -26.97 -7.35
C PRO A 390 -37.36 -25.68 -7.77
N GLU A 391 -37.38 -25.43 -9.09
CA GLU A 391 -37.82 -24.22 -9.80
C GLU A 391 -39.17 -23.59 -9.40
N GLN A 392 -39.90 -24.15 -8.43
CA GLN A 392 -41.30 -23.84 -8.13
C GLN A 392 -41.53 -23.06 -6.81
N ALA A 393 -40.51 -22.72 -6.03
CA ALA A 393 -40.73 -22.04 -4.75
C ALA A 393 -40.07 -20.66 -4.71
N LEU A 394 -40.80 -19.66 -5.25
CA LEU A 394 -40.87 -18.23 -4.84
C LEU A 394 -41.26 -17.33 -6.03
N ASP A 395 -42.42 -17.59 -6.64
CA ASP A 395 -43.04 -16.78 -7.72
C ASP A 395 -43.55 -15.38 -7.26
N GLY A 396 -43.08 -14.88 -6.12
CA GLY A 396 -43.54 -13.63 -5.50
C GLY A 396 -42.54 -12.48 -5.48
N THR A 397 -41.33 -12.65 -6.03
CA THR A 397 -40.33 -11.56 -6.03
C THR A 397 -40.55 -10.63 -7.22
N ASN A 398 -40.47 -9.33 -6.94
CA ASN A 398 -40.86 -8.26 -7.84
C ASN A 398 -39.96 -8.24 -9.09
N LYS A 399 -40.43 -8.80 -10.21
CA LYS A 399 -39.68 -8.98 -11.48
C LYS A 399 -38.99 -7.71 -12.02
N LYS A 400 -39.39 -6.51 -11.58
CA LYS A 400 -38.74 -5.24 -11.96
C LYS A 400 -37.32 -5.07 -11.40
N TRP A 401 -37.02 -5.63 -10.23
CA TRP A 401 -35.73 -5.43 -9.55
C TRP A 401 -34.83 -6.66 -9.53
N ASP A 402 -35.34 -7.84 -9.92
CA ASP A 402 -34.58 -9.10 -9.97
C ASP A 402 -34.35 -9.56 -11.43
N LEU A 403 -33.62 -8.74 -12.19
CA LEU A 403 -33.23 -9.01 -13.57
C LEU A 403 -32.08 -10.02 -13.60
N VAL A 404 -32.29 -11.15 -14.31
CA VAL A 404 -31.26 -12.17 -14.49
C VAL A 404 -30.25 -11.68 -15.55
N LEU A 405 -29.18 -11.04 -15.08
CA LEU A 405 -28.06 -10.63 -15.95
C LEU A 405 -27.22 -11.84 -16.39
N SER A 406 -26.80 -11.83 -17.65
CA SER A 406 -25.88 -12.84 -18.17
C SER A 406 -24.49 -12.72 -17.52
N SER A 407 -23.74 -13.82 -17.53
CA SER A 407 -22.40 -13.91 -16.94
C SER A 407 -21.44 -12.82 -17.48
N ASN A 408 -21.51 -12.56 -18.78
CA ASN A 408 -20.62 -11.61 -19.44
C ASN A 408 -21.00 -10.16 -19.11
N GLN A 409 -22.31 -9.87 -19.00
CA GLN A 409 -22.79 -8.54 -18.61
C GLN A 409 -22.31 -8.16 -17.21
N LEU A 410 -22.32 -9.09 -16.26
CA LEU A 410 -21.82 -8.83 -14.89
C LEU A 410 -20.31 -8.54 -14.86
N ILE A 411 -19.51 -9.27 -15.66
CA ILE A 411 -18.07 -9.03 -15.76
C ILE A 411 -17.79 -7.69 -16.43
N CYS A 412 -18.42 -7.42 -17.58
CA CYS A 412 -18.24 -6.16 -18.28
C CYS A 412 -18.68 -4.99 -17.41
N ALA A 413 -19.80 -5.09 -16.71
CA ALA A 413 -20.26 -4.06 -15.77
C ALA A 413 -19.29 -3.88 -14.60
N GLY A 414 -18.76 -4.97 -14.03
CA GLY A 414 -17.78 -4.91 -12.94
C GLY A 414 -16.45 -4.29 -13.36
N VAL A 415 -15.87 -4.74 -14.47
CA VAL A 415 -14.61 -4.20 -15.03
C VAL A 415 -14.79 -2.74 -15.45
N PHE A 416 -15.89 -2.42 -16.13
CA PHE A 416 -16.21 -1.05 -16.52
C PHE A 416 -16.42 -0.16 -15.30
N GLY A 417 -17.13 -0.65 -14.27
CA GLY A 417 -17.31 0.06 -13.01
C GLY A 417 -15.97 0.39 -12.34
N VAL A 418 -15.09 -0.61 -12.20
CA VAL A 418 -13.74 -0.40 -11.63
C VAL A 418 -12.93 0.59 -12.45
N LEU A 419 -12.94 0.50 -13.79
CA LEU A 419 -12.24 1.44 -14.66
C LEU A 419 -12.78 2.86 -14.52
N VAL A 420 -14.11 3.04 -14.51
CA VAL A 420 -14.75 4.34 -14.32
C VAL A 420 -14.39 4.92 -12.95
N PHE A 421 -14.47 4.13 -11.87
CA PHE A 421 -14.06 4.57 -10.54
C PHE A 421 -12.58 4.93 -10.46
N ALA A 422 -11.70 4.15 -11.12
CA ALA A 422 -10.27 4.45 -11.17
C ALA A 422 -9.99 5.76 -11.92
N VAL A 423 -10.64 5.99 -13.06
CA VAL A 423 -10.53 7.24 -13.83
C VAL A 423 -11.07 8.42 -13.04
N LEU A 424 -12.28 8.30 -12.47
CA LEU A 424 -12.85 9.35 -11.61
C LEU A 424 -11.95 9.64 -10.41
N GLY A 425 -11.43 8.60 -9.75
CA GLY A 425 -10.48 8.72 -8.65
C GLY A 425 -9.19 9.42 -9.06
N LEU A 426 -8.66 9.14 -10.25
CA LEU A 426 -7.50 9.82 -10.81
C LEU A 426 -7.77 11.33 -10.99
N TYR A 427 -8.89 11.71 -11.60
CA TYR A 427 -9.26 13.12 -11.79
C TYR A 427 -9.61 13.84 -10.49
N MET A 428 -10.17 13.15 -9.50
CA MET A 428 -10.42 13.69 -8.17
C MET A 428 -9.12 13.89 -7.38
N PHE A 429 -8.17 12.96 -7.49
CA PHE A 429 -6.90 13.05 -6.77
C PHE A 429 -5.94 14.08 -7.39
N TYR A 430 -6.00 14.23 -8.71
CA TYR A 430 -5.28 15.21 -9.52
C TYR A 430 -6.23 16.27 -10.06
N PRO A 431 -6.65 17.24 -9.24
CA PRO A 431 -7.49 18.35 -9.68
C PRO A 431 -6.76 19.21 -10.72
N THR A 432 -7.47 20.15 -11.33
CA THR A 432 -6.87 21.02 -12.34
C THR A 432 -5.69 21.81 -11.76
N PRO A 433 -4.66 22.16 -12.56
CA PRO A 433 -3.55 22.96 -12.05
C PRO A 433 -3.99 24.26 -11.37
N ASP A 434 -5.07 24.89 -11.85
CA ASP A 434 -5.65 26.08 -11.22
C ASP A 434 -6.23 25.80 -9.83
N GLU A 435 -7.00 24.73 -9.65
CA GLU A 435 -7.54 24.34 -8.34
C GLU A 435 -6.41 24.06 -7.34
N VAL A 436 -5.35 23.36 -7.77
CA VAL A 436 -4.17 23.11 -6.93
C VAL A 436 -3.50 24.41 -6.50
N LEU A 437 -3.30 25.34 -7.44
CA LEU A 437 -2.68 26.65 -7.16
C LEU A 437 -3.55 27.52 -6.24
N ASP A 438 -4.88 27.42 -6.37
CA ASP A 438 -5.82 28.13 -5.51
C ASP A 438 -5.83 27.55 -4.08
N GLU A 439 -5.76 26.22 -3.92
CA GLU A 439 -5.60 25.56 -2.60
C GLU A 439 -4.29 25.98 -1.89
N ILE A 440 -3.18 26.07 -2.64
CA ILE A 440 -1.87 26.50 -2.10
C ILE A 440 -1.95 27.92 -1.52
N THR A 441 -2.78 28.79 -2.11
CA THR A 441 -2.91 30.18 -1.66
C THR A 441 -3.36 30.27 -0.19
N GLY A 442 -4.26 29.38 0.25
CA GLY A 442 -4.69 29.31 1.65
C GLY A 442 -3.59 28.79 2.58
N ILE A 443 -2.95 27.68 2.21
CA ILE A 443 -1.86 27.04 2.99
C ILE A 443 -0.71 28.03 3.23
N ARG A 444 -0.38 28.82 2.20
CA ARG A 444 0.71 29.78 2.23
C ARG A 444 0.55 30.85 3.30
N VAL A 445 -0.66 31.40 3.45
CA VAL A 445 -0.93 32.45 4.46
C VAL A 445 -0.68 31.91 5.86
N GLU A 446 -1.17 30.70 6.14
CA GLU A 446 -0.99 30.03 7.43
C GLU A 446 0.48 29.67 7.68
N LEU A 447 1.20 29.19 6.65
CA LEU A 447 2.63 28.89 6.73
C LEU A 447 3.44 30.14 7.11
N TYR A 448 3.17 31.28 6.47
CA TYR A 448 3.89 32.51 6.76
C TYR A 448 3.58 33.05 8.16
N SER A 449 2.35 32.88 8.66
CA SER A 449 2.02 33.19 10.07
C SER A 449 2.84 32.32 11.02
N ALA A 450 2.88 31.00 10.79
CA ALA A 450 3.61 30.05 11.62
C ALA A 450 5.12 30.35 11.66
N ILE A 451 5.73 30.68 10.50
CA ILE A 451 7.14 31.10 10.43
C ILE A 451 7.36 32.39 11.22
N ASN A 452 6.40 33.32 11.17
CA ASN A 452 6.50 34.58 11.90
C ASN A 452 6.43 34.40 13.42
N GLU A 453 5.61 33.46 13.87
CA GLU A 453 5.40 33.06 15.27
C GLU A 453 6.48 32.10 15.79
N ALA A 454 7.39 31.64 14.91
CA ALA A 454 8.41 30.63 15.21
C ALA A 454 7.83 29.28 15.68
N ASP A 455 6.61 28.94 15.25
CA ASP A 455 5.99 27.65 15.52
C ASP A 455 6.54 26.58 14.57
N LEU A 456 7.46 25.75 15.08
CA LEU A 456 8.11 24.68 14.31
C LEU A 456 7.14 23.57 13.90
N GLU A 457 6.20 23.21 14.78
CA GLU A 457 5.28 22.10 14.52
C GLU A 457 4.29 22.51 13.42
N GLU A 458 3.73 23.71 13.52
CA GLU A 458 2.81 24.23 12.52
C GLU A 458 3.52 24.54 11.20
N THR A 459 4.74 25.08 11.23
CA THR A 459 5.53 25.32 10.01
C THR A 459 5.83 24.02 9.27
N ARG A 460 6.25 22.97 9.99
CA ARG A 460 6.46 21.65 9.40
C ARG A 460 5.17 21.10 8.79
N ARG A 461 4.04 21.22 9.50
CA ARG A 461 2.74 20.76 9.03
C ARG A 461 2.31 21.47 7.73
N ARG A 462 2.38 22.80 7.68
CA ARG A 462 1.95 23.60 6.52
C ARG A 462 2.91 23.49 5.34
N SER A 463 4.21 23.43 5.59
CA SER A 463 5.19 23.18 4.53
C SER A 463 4.99 21.79 3.89
N ALA A 464 4.70 20.76 4.69
CA ALA A 464 4.36 19.42 4.18
C ALA A 464 3.07 19.44 3.35
N GLN A 465 2.04 20.16 3.79
CA GLN A 465 0.81 20.34 3.01
C GLN A 465 1.07 21.02 1.66
N TRP A 466 1.89 22.07 1.62
CA TRP A 466 2.26 22.74 0.39
C TRP A 466 3.05 21.81 -0.54
N LYS A 467 4.11 21.14 -0.03
CA LYS A 467 4.91 20.17 -0.79
C LYS A 467 4.00 19.13 -1.48
N LEU A 468 3.08 18.52 -0.72
CA LEU A 468 2.13 17.52 -1.24
C LEU A 468 1.19 18.07 -2.33
N ARG A 469 0.86 19.37 -2.30
CA ARG A 469 0.02 20.00 -3.33
C ARG A 469 0.81 20.36 -4.57
N VAL A 470 1.98 20.98 -4.43
CA VAL A 470 2.79 21.42 -5.58
C VAL A 470 3.32 20.23 -6.38
N GLU A 471 3.61 19.09 -5.73
CA GLU A 471 4.02 17.84 -6.39
C GLU A 471 2.95 17.26 -7.33
N LYS A 472 1.67 17.64 -7.15
CA LYS A 472 0.58 17.18 -8.03
C LYS A 472 0.54 17.94 -9.35
N LEU A 473 1.12 19.14 -9.43
CA LEU A 473 0.98 20.02 -10.61
C LEU A 473 1.44 19.36 -11.92
N PRO A 474 2.65 18.77 -12.01
CA PRO A 474 3.11 18.12 -13.24
C PRO A 474 2.14 17.02 -13.67
N THR A 475 1.73 16.16 -12.75
CA THR A 475 0.86 15.02 -13.04
C THR A 475 -0.56 15.46 -13.40
N SER A 476 -1.10 16.48 -12.72
CA SER A 476 -2.37 17.11 -13.06
C SER A 476 -2.39 17.67 -14.48
N LEU A 477 -1.28 18.23 -14.95
CA LEU A 477 -1.13 18.70 -16.32
C LEU A 477 -0.99 17.50 -17.28
N LEU A 478 -0.10 16.55 -17.00
CA LEU A 478 0.14 15.35 -17.81
C LEU A 478 -1.15 14.58 -18.14
N ILE A 479 -2.04 14.40 -17.15
CA ILE A 479 -3.31 13.70 -17.34
C ILE A 479 -4.25 14.42 -18.34
N ARG A 480 -4.10 15.73 -18.51
CA ARG A 480 -5.00 16.58 -19.30
C ARG A 480 -4.42 16.98 -20.65
N SER A 481 -3.16 17.41 -20.69
CA SER A 481 -2.46 17.86 -21.91
C SER A 481 -1.65 16.74 -22.57
N GLY A 482 -1.34 15.65 -21.86
CA GLY A 482 -0.51 14.55 -22.35
C GLY A 482 1.00 14.79 -22.27
N ASP A 483 1.44 16.00 -21.91
CA ASP A 483 2.86 16.35 -21.79
C ASP A 483 3.11 17.43 -20.71
N VAL A 484 4.33 17.46 -20.18
CA VAL A 484 4.82 18.45 -19.21
C VAL A 484 6.25 18.83 -19.57
N SER A 485 6.46 20.12 -19.79
CA SER A 485 7.78 20.67 -20.14
C SER A 485 8.79 20.55 -18.98
N ASP A 486 10.08 20.55 -19.33
CA ASP A 486 11.15 20.50 -18.32
C ASP A 486 11.16 21.77 -17.44
N SER A 487 10.83 22.95 -17.99
CA SER A 487 10.71 24.21 -17.22
C SER A 487 9.64 24.11 -16.13
N GLN A 488 8.51 23.48 -16.44
CA GLN A 488 7.44 23.23 -15.47
C GLN A 488 7.90 22.31 -14.35
N ARG A 489 8.59 21.21 -14.67
CA ARG A 489 9.14 20.29 -13.66
C ARG A 489 10.16 20.97 -12.78
N GLU A 490 11.06 21.75 -13.38
CA GLU A 490 12.08 22.53 -12.66
C GLU A 490 11.46 23.56 -11.73
N SER A 491 10.42 24.28 -12.17
CA SER A 491 9.72 25.27 -11.34
C SER A 491 9.10 24.67 -10.08
N VAL A 492 8.62 23.42 -10.15
CA VAL A 492 8.10 22.69 -8.97
C VAL A 492 9.25 22.31 -8.04
N GLN A 493 10.37 21.84 -8.57
CA GLN A 493 11.55 21.49 -7.78
C GLN A 493 12.14 22.71 -7.04
N GLU A 494 12.16 23.88 -7.68
CA GLU A 494 12.58 25.14 -7.03
C GLU A 494 11.71 25.47 -5.80
N VAL A 495 10.39 25.29 -5.89
CA VAL A 495 9.47 25.51 -4.77
C VAL A 495 9.73 24.50 -3.65
N LEU A 496 9.86 23.22 -3.98
CA LEU A 496 10.14 22.15 -3.00
C LEU A 496 11.46 22.40 -2.27
N TYR A 497 12.50 22.80 -3.00
CA TYR A 497 13.79 23.17 -2.44
C TYR A 497 13.66 24.36 -1.47
N GLY A 498 12.98 25.43 -1.88
CA GLY A 498 12.77 26.59 -1.03
C GLY A 498 12.07 26.25 0.30
N LEU A 499 11.04 25.40 0.26
CA LEU A 499 10.35 24.93 1.46
C LEU A 499 11.26 24.07 2.36
N LYS A 500 12.11 23.21 1.78
CA LYS A 500 13.09 22.39 2.52
C LYS A 500 14.13 23.28 3.23
N VAL A 501 14.60 24.34 2.59
CA VAL A 501 15.58 25.26 3.18
C VAL A 501 14.98 26.04 4.36
N ILE A 502 13.73 26.51 4.27
CA ILE A 502 13.05 27.18 5.40
C ILE A 502 12.98 26.25 6.61
N GLU A 503 12.54 25.01 6.41
CA GLU A 503 12.39 24.03 7.49
C GLU A 503 13.74 23.77 8.18
N ARG A 504 14.80 23.55 7.40
CA ARG A 504 16.16 23.34 7.94
C ARG A 504 16.63 24.53 8.78
N THR A 505 16.45 25.74 8.27
CA THR A 505 16.88 26.98 8.91
C THR A 505 16.18 27.21 10.25
N LEU A 506 14.90 26.83 10.34
CA LEU A 506 14.13 26.89 11.57
C LEU A 506 14.56 25.85 12.60
N VAL A 507 14.87 24.62 12.17
CA VAL A 507 15.43 23.57 13.04
C VAL A 507 16.77 23.99 13.64
N GLU A 508 17.58 24.72 12.88
CA GLU A 508 18.85 25.29 13.34
C GLU A 508 18.69 26.49 14.31
N GLY A 509 17.45 26.92 14.60
CA GLY A 509 17.15 28.06 15.47
C GLY A 509 17.38 29.44 14.83
N LYS A 510 17.60 29.49 13.51
CA LYS A 510 17.92 30.73 12.77
C LYS A 510 16.65 31.43 12.27
N HIS A 511 15.82 31.88 13.20
CA HIS A 511 14.48 32.42 12.87
C HIS A 511 14.48 33.64 11.93
N GLN A 512 15.47 34.54 12.04
CA GLN A 512 15.54 35.72 11.16
C GLN A 512 15.90 35.34 9.71
N GLU A 513 16.76 34.35 9.52
CA GLU A 513 17.09 33.83 8.19
C GLU A 513 15.88 33.14 7.55
N ALA A 514 15.12 32.36 8.33
CA ALA A 514 13.88 31.74 7.87
C ALA A 514 12.85 32.78 7.39
N LYS A 515 12.74 33.92 8.08
CA LYS A 515 11.86 35.03 7.66
C LYS A 515 12.30 35.65 6.33
N MET A 516 13.60 35.80 6.10
CA MET A 516 14.13 36.33 4.84
C MET A 516 13.84 35.39 3.65
N LEU A 517 13.87 34.07 3.90
CA LEU A 517 13.59 33.04 2.90
C LEU A 517 12.14 33.03 2.40
N ILE A 518 11.19 33.65 3.11
CA ILE A 518 9.79 33.79 2.66
C ILE A 518 9.74 34.46 1.27
N ASN A 519 10.51 35.53 1.07
CA ASN A 519 10.53 36.25 -0.21
C ASN A 519 11.08 35.40 -1.36
N PHE A 520 12.06 34.53 -1.06
CA PHE A 520 12.60 33.59 -2.04
C PHE A 520 11.54 32.57 -2.45
N VAL A 521 10.87 31.93 -1.47
CA VAL A 521 9.80 30.94 -1.72
C VAL A 521 8.64 31.58 -2.50
N GLU A 522 8.27 32.81 -2.18
CA GLU A 522 7.23 33.55 -2.89
C GLU A 522 7.60 33.79 -4.37
N SER A 523 8.87 34.13 -4.63
CA SER A 523 9.36 34.37 -5.99
C SER A 523 9.32 33.09 -6.84
N VAL A 524 9.83 31.97 -6.32
CA VAL A 524 9.82 30.69 -7.04
C VAL A 524 8.39 30.16 -7.21
N HIS A 525 7.51 30.36 -6.23
CA HIS A 525 6.10 30.01 -6.36
C HIS A 525 5.38 30.82 -7.44
N ARG A 526 5.66 32.12 -7.54
CA ARG A 526 5.10 32.97 -8.61
C ARG A 526 5.51 32.48 -9.99
N LYS A 527 6.80 32.16 -10.18
CA LYS A 527 7.33 31.58 -11.44
C LYS A 527 6.64 30.26 -11.76
N CYS A 528 6.54 29.35 -10.78
CA CYS A 528 5.80 28.09 -10.91
C CYS A 528 4.33 28.33 -11.34
N ARG A 529 3.64 29.29 -10.71
CA ARG A 529 2.26 29.64 -11.08
C ARG A 529 2.14 30.12 -12.53
N GLU A 530 3.09 30.92 -13.01
CA GLU A 530 3.10 31.44 -14.39
C GLU A 530 3.33 30.32 -15.42
N GLU A 531 4.27 29.40 -15.17
CA GLU A 531 4.55 28.23 -16.01
C GLU A 531 3.34 27.29 -16.17
N PHE A 532 2.58 27.08 -15.08
CA PHE A 532 1.41 26.19 -15.13
C PHE A 532 0.13 26.87 -15.63
N ARG A 533 0.02 28.21 -15.55
CA ARG A 533 -1.13 28.95 -16.10
C ARG A 533 -0.96 29.35 -17.56
N SER A 534 0.27 29.49 -18.04
CA SER A 534 0.57 29.83 -19.44
C SER A 534 0.35 28.68 -20.43
N SER A 535 0.18 27.46 -19.94
CA SER A 535 0.01 26.23 -20.74
C SER A 535 -1.45 25.93 -21.13
N ARG A 536 -2.28 26.97 -21.26
CA ARG A 536 -3.66 26.87 -21.74
C ARG A 536 -3.77 26.97 -23.24
#